data_AF-A0A7V7AC43-F1
#
_entry.id   AF-A0A7V7AC43-F1
#
_cell.length_a   1.000
_cell.length_b   1.000
_cell.length_c   1.000
_cell.angle_alpha   90.00
_cell.angle_beta   90.00
_cell.angle_gamma   90.00
#
_symmetry.space_group_name_H-M   'P 1'
#
loop_
_entity.id
_entity.type
_entity.pdbx_description
1 polymer ?
#
loop_
_entity_poly.entity_id
_entity_poly.type
_entity_poly.pdbx_seq_one_letter_code
_entity_poly.pdbx_strand_id
1 'polypeptide(L)'
;MSTSKTPVLDHLLAAGKPIWEKYCDHPFVDGIGSGNLDKERFQFYMIQDYLYLLQYTKVFAMGIVKTDSERIMQFFALSVDAFLNGELDTHRAYMKRLGINAEEAENTPTALANSTYTSYMLNVAQIYG
;
A
#
# COMPACT_ATOMS: atom_id res chain seq x y z
N MET A 1 -1.17 -34.03 -25.37
CA MET A 1 -1.98 -32.87 -24.94
C MET A 1 -1.16 -32.10 -23.91
N SER A 2 -0.61 -30.95 -24.30
CA SER A 2 0.20 -30.11 -23.40
C SER A 2 -0.74 -29.29 -22.53
N THR A 3 -0.73 -29.52 -21.22
CA THR A 3 -1.43 -28.68 -20.26
C THR A 3 -0.65 -27.37 -20.14
N SER A 4 -1.09 -26.33 -20.86
CA SER A 4 -0.64 -24.97 -20.56
C SER A 4 -1.12 -24.63 -19.15
N LYS A 5 -0.23 -24.72 -18.16
CA LYS A 5 -0.52 -24.24 -16.81
C LYS A 5 -0.77 -22.74 -16.91
N THR A 6 -1.96 -22.29 -16.51
CA THR A 6 -2.24 -20.87 -16.33
C THR A 6 -1.13 -20.25 -15.47
N PRO A 7 -0.47 -19.18 -15.94
CA PRO A 7 0.52 -18.46 -15.15
C PRO A 7 -0.01 -18.14 -13.75
N VAL A 8 0.84 -18.23 -12.74
CA VAL A 8 0.45 -17.97 -11.34
C VAL A 8 -0.23 -16.60 -11.20
N LEU A 9 0.28 -15.60 -11.92
CA LEU A 9 -0.31 -14.26 -11.94
C LEU A 9 -1.76 -14.28 -12.43
N ASP A 10 -2.03 -14.91 -13.57
CA ASP A 10 -3.39 -14.99 -14.13
C ASP A 10 -4.35 -15.71 -13.19
N HIS A 11 -3.88 -16.75 -12.51
CA HIS A 11 -4.68 -17.45 -11.50
C HIS A 11 -5.02 -16.55 -10.30
N LEU A 12 -4.03 -15.83 -9.74
CA LEU A 12 -4.24 -14.93 -8.61
C LEU A 12 -5.12 -13.73 -8.99
N LEU A 13 -4.95 -13.18 -10.20
CA LEU A 13 -5.80 -12.11 -10.73
C LEU A 13 -7.25 -12.58 -10.87
N ALA A 14 -7.47 -13.77 -11.44
CA ALA A 14 -8.81 -14.34 -11.56
C ALA A 14 -9.46 -14.57 -10.19
N ALA A 15 -8.68 -15.03 -9.20
CA ALA A 15 -9.17 -15.24 -7.83
C ALA A 15 -9.53 -13.91 -7.12
N GLY A 16 -8.76 -12.84 -7.34
CA GLY A 16 -8.99 -11.53 -6.74
C GLY A 16 -10.06 -10.69 -7.43
N LYS A 17 -10.38 -10.99 -8.69
CA LYS A 17 -11.27 -10.17 -9.55
C LYS A 17 -12.61 -9.78 -8.89
N PRO A 18 -13.38 -10.69 -8.26
CA PRO A 18 -14.67 -10.32 -7.66
C PRO A 18 -14.56 -9.32 -6.50
N ILE A 19 -13.41 -9.29 -5.81
CA ILE A 19 -13.13 -8.33 -4.73
C ILE A 19 -12.68 -7.00 -5.34
N TRP A 20 -11.81 -7.06 -6.36
CA TRP A 20 -11.32 -5.88 -7.07
C TRP A 20 -12.45 -5.07 -7.69
N GLU A 21 -13.41 -5.73 -8.35
CA GLU A 21 -14.59 -5.05 -8.94
C GLU A 21 -15.38 -4.27 -7.87
N LYS A 22 -15.57 -4.84 -6.68
CA LYS A 22 -16.23 -4.15 -5.56
C LYS A 22 -15.42 -2.99 -5.01
N TYR A 23 -14.10 -3.05 -5.07
CA TYR A 23 -13.24 -1.93 -4.65
C TYR A 23 -13.36 -0.76 -5.62
N CYS A 24 -13.42 -1.02 -6.92
CA CYS A 24 -13.63 0.02 -7.93
C CYS A 24 -14.99 0.72 -7.77
N ASP A 25 -16.03 -0.02 -7.37
CA ASP A 25 -17.38 0.52 -7.16
C ASP A 25 -17.60 1.09 -5.74
N HIS A 26 -16.56 1.16 -4.90
CA HIS A 26 -16.71 1.63 -3.54
C HIS A 26 -17.01 3.15 -3.50
N PRO A 27 -17.97 3.62 -2.68
CA PRO A 27 -18.36 5.04 -2.64
C PRO A 27 -17.22 6.03 -2.36
N PHE A 28 -16.17 5.58 -1.68
CA PHE A 28 -14.97 6.39 -1.47
C PHE A 28 -14.21 6.65 -2.79
N VAL A 29 -14.03 5.62 -3.63
CA VAL A 29 -13.33 5.72 -4.93
C VAL A 29 -14.16 6.55 -5.91
N ASP A 30 -15.47 6.28 -5.99
CA ASP A 30 -16.40 7.09 -6.77
C ASP A 30 -16.42 8.56 -6.29
N GLY A 31 -16.39 8.78 -4.97
CA GLY A 31 -16.31 10.12 -4.40
C GLY A 31 -15.04 10.88 -4.82
N ILE A 32 -13.89 10.20 -4.91
CA ILE A 32 -12.66 10.80 -5.45
C ILE A 32 -12.82 11.13 -6.94
N GLY A 33 -13.32 10.18 -7.74
CA GLY A 33 -13.47 10.33 -9.19
C GLY A 33 -14.48 11.41 -9.59
N SER A 34 -15.58 11.53 -8.83
CA SER A 34 -16.64 12.52 -9.06
C SER A 34 -16.37 13.87 -8.39
N GLY A 35 -15.41 13.95 -7.45
CA GLY A 35 -15.12 15.16 -6.68
C GLY A 35 -16.12 15.44 -5.54
N ASN A 36 -17.04 14.52 -5.24
CA ASN A 36 -18.07 14.67 -4.19
C ASN A 36 -17.64 14.08 -2.83
N LEU A 37 -16.41 13.60 -2.69
CA LEU A 37 -15.92 13.08 -1.42
C LEU A 37 -15.79 14.20 -0.39
N ASP A 38 -16.37 13.95 0.78
CA ASP A 38 -16.20 14.77 1.97
C ASP A 38 -14.71 14.98 2.32
N LYS A 39 -14.34 16.23 2.60
CA LYS A 39 -12.94 16.62 2.78
C LYS A 39 -12.32 15.93 3.98
N GLU A 40 -13.06 15.82 5.08
CA GLU A 40 -12.62 15.20 6.33
C GLU A 40 -12.37 13.70 6.13
N ARG A 41 -13.21 13.03 5.32
CA ARG A 41 -12.96 11.64 4.91
C ARG A 41 -11.68 11.48 4.10
N PHE A 42 -11.41 12.42 3.19
CA PHE A 42 -10.18 12.41 2.40
C PHE A 42 -8.96 12.70 3.28
N GLN A 43 -9.06 13.63 4.23
CA GLN A 43 -8.00 13.91 5.19
C GLN A 43 -7.67 12.68 6.05
N PHE A 44 -8.69 11.99 6.56
CA PHE A 44 -8.50 10.75 7.30
C PHE A 44 -7.79 9.69 6.45
N TYR A 45 -8.21 9.51 5.21
CA TYR A 45 -7.55 8.58 4.28
C TYR A 45 -6.07 8.96 4.09
N MET A 46 -5.74 10.23 3.83
CA MET A 46 -4.36 10.66 3.61
C MET A 46 -3.45 10.38 4.81
N ILE A 47 -3.95 10.54 6.04
CA ILE A 47 -3.19 10.22 7.26
C ILE A 47 -2.99 8.70 7.36
N GLN A 48 -4.05 7.91 7.14
CA GLN A 48 -3.96 6.46 7.24
C GLN A 48 -3.09 5.86 6.13
N ASP A 49 -3.13 6.40 4.91
CA ASP A 49 -2.32 5.94 3.78
C ASP A 49 -0.83 6.28 3.99
N TYR A 50 -0.53 7.44 4.58
CA TYR A 50 0.82 7.77 5.04
C TYR A 50 1.34 6.74 6.07
N LEU A 51 0.53 6.38 7.07
CA LEU A 51 0.91 5.38 8.08
C LEU A 51 1.02 3.97 7.48
N TYR A 52 0.18 3.65 6.50
CA TYR A 52 0.24 2.40 5.75
C TYR A 52 1.57 2.28 4.99
N LEU A 53 1.97 3.32 4.26
CA LEU A 53 3.19 3.34 3.46
C LEU A 53 4.45 3.10 4.30
N LEU A 54 4.48 3.59 5.54
CA LEU A 54 5.59 3.31 6.47
C LEU A 54 5.73 1.81 6.78
N GLN A 55 4.62 1.07 6.92
CA GLN A 55 4.68 -0.38 7.13
C GLN A 55 4.88 -1.14 5.82
N TYR A 56 4.27 -0.67 4.73
CA TYR A 56 4.43 -1.27 3.40
C TYR A 56 5.89 -1.22 2.93
N THR A 57 6.59 -0.12 3.21
CA THR A 57 8.03 0.01 2.99
C THR A 57 8.83 -1.11 3.70
N LYS A 58 8.44 -1.49 4.91
CA LYS A 58 9.09 -2.59 5.64
C LYS A 58 8.84 -3.96 5.00
N VAL A 59 7.66 -4.16 4.39
CA VAL A 59 7.37 -5.39 3.60
C VAL A 59 8.35 -5.50 2.43
N PHE A 60 8.65 -4.40 1.74
CA PHE A 60 9.64 -4.39 0.66
C PHE A 60 11.06 -4.59 1.16
N ALA A 61 11.41 -4.03 2.32
CA ALA A 61 12.71 -4.28 2.94
C ALA A 61 12.93 -5.77 3.26
N MET A 62 11.87 -6.54 3.58
CA MET A 62 11.97 -7.99 3.74
C MET A 62 12.37 -8.70 2.45
N GLY A 63 12.05 -8.15 1.28
CA GLY A 63 12.49 -8.68 -0.01
C GLY A 63 14.01 -8.67 -0.18
N ILE A 64 14.68 -7.65 0.35
CA ILE A 64 16.16 -7.54 0.40
C ILE A 64 16.72 -8.69 1.24
N VAL A 65 16.12 -8.95 2.40
CA VAL A 65 16.56 -10.00 3.34
C VAL A 65 16.36 -11.41 2.77
N LYS A 66 15.31 -11.62 1.98
CA LYS A 66 14.89 -12.95 1.51
C LYS A 66 15.54 -13.42 0.23
N THR A 67 16.07 -12.52 -0.59
CA THR A 67 16.59 -12.89 -1.90
C THR A 67 18.08 -13.18 -1.88
N ASP A 68 18.50 -14.23 -2.58
CA ASP A 68 19.92 -14.50 -2.86
C ASP A 68 20.42 -13.79 -4.14
N SER A 69 19.53 -13.12 -4.88
CA SER A 69 19.88 -12.44 -6.13
C SER A 69 20.21 -10.98 -5.90
N GLU A 70 21.46 -10.58 -6.19
CA GLU A 70 21.90 -9.18 -6.13
C GLU A 70 20.98 -8.25 -6.95
N ARG A 71 20.58 -8.68 -8.14
CA ARG A 71 19.67 -7.90 -9.00
C ARG A 71 18.31 -7.66 -8.33
N ILE A 72 17.75 -8.67 -7.67
CA ILE A 72 16.46 -8.54 -6.97
C ILE A 72 16.63 -7.71 -5.70
N MET A 73 17.77 -7.84 -5.02
CA MET A 73 18.12 -7.02 -3.87
C MET A 73 18.16 -5.53 -4.23
N GLN A 74 18.82 -5.18 -5.36
CA GLN A 74 18.84 -3.82 -5.90
C GLN A 74 17.43 -3.31 -6.22
N PHE A 75 16.58 -4.15 -6.82
CA PHE A 75 15.18 -3.79 -7.10
C PHE A 75 14.41 -3.42 -5.82
N PHE A 76 14.51 -4.24 -4.76
CA PHE A 76 13.84 -3.94 -3.49
C PHE A 76 14.44 -2.70 -2.80
N ALA A 77 15.77 -2.53 -2.85
CA ALA A 77 16.42 -1.34 -2.29
C ALA A 77 15.94 -0.05 -2.98
N LEU A 78 15.85 -0.05 -4.31
CA LEU A 78 15.31 1.08 -5.08
C LEU A 78 13.82 1.32 -4.77
N SER A 79 13.05 0.26 -4.52
CA SER A 79 11.64 0.39 -4.15
C SER A 79 11.48 1.04 -2.77
N VAL A 80 12.28 0.62 -1.78
CA VAL A 80 12.31 1.23 -0.45
C VAL A 80 12.68 2.71 -0.52
N ASP A 81 13.69 3.06 -1.32
CA ASP A 81 14.07 4.45 -1.56
C ASP A 81 12.93 5.26 -2.21
N ALA A 82 12.28 4.72 -3.24
CA ALA A 82 11.17 5.36 -3.93
C ALA A 82 9.98 5.65 -2.98
N PHE A 83 9.70 4.77 -2.03
CA PHE A 83 8.64 5.01 -1.04
C PHE A 83 9.06 6.09 -0.03
N LEU A 84 10.25 5.96 0.56
CA LEU A 84 10.72 6.86 1.62
C LEU A 84 10.98 8.29 1.12
N ASN A 85 11.62 8.42 -0.04
CA ASN A 85 12.11 9.68 -0.59
C ASN A 85 11.29 10.18 -1.80
N GLY A 86 10.19 9.50 -2.14
CA GLY A 86 9.30 9.90 -3.23
C GLY A 86 7.85 9.95 -2.79
N GLU A 87 7.28 8.79 -2.47
CA GLU A 87 5.84 8.69 -2.19
C GLU A 87 5.45 9.35 -0.86
N LEU A 88 6.24 9.19 0.20
CA LEU A 88 6.01 9.86 1.48
C LEU A 88 6.12 11.39 1.37
N ASP A 89 7.06 11.91 0.58
CA ASP A 89 7.19 13.35 0.34
C ASP A 89 5.98 13.90 -0.41
N THR A 90 5.46 13.14 -1.38
CA THR A 90 4.22 13.46 -2.08
C THR A 90 3.05 13.50 -1.09
N HIS A 91 2.94 12.51 -0.21
CA HIS A 91 1.92 12.48 0.85
C HIS A 91 2.01 13.70 1.77
N ARG A 92 3.21 14.06 2.24
CA ARG A 92 3.43 15.24 3.08
C ARG A 92 2.99 16.53 2.39
N ALA A 93 3.30 16.67 1.10
CA ALA A 93 2.88 17.83 0.31
C ALA A 93 1.35 17.92 0.18
N TYR A 94 0.66 16.80 -0.08
CA TYR A 94 -0.81 16.76 -0.13
C TYR A 94 -1.45 17.02 1.23
N MET A 95 -0.93 16.40 2.30
CA MET A 95 -1.40 16.64 3.67
C MET A 95 -1.31 18.13 4.02
N LYS A 96 -0.19 18.79 3.70
CA LYS A 96 -0.03 20.25 3.89
C LYS A 96 -1.09 21.04 3.11
N ARG A 97 -1.37 20.69 1.85
CA ARG A 97 -2.41 21.36 1.04
C ARG A 97 -3.82 21.20 1.61
N LEU A 98 -4.07 20.09 2.30
CA LEU A 98 -5.35 19.81 2.96
C LEU A 98 -5.46 20.47 4.34
N GLY A 99 -4.40 21.08 4.85
CA GLY A 99 -4.35 21.67 6.19
C GLY A 99 -4.11 20.67 7.32
N ILE A 100 -3.56 19.48 7.01
CA ILE A 100 -3.20 18.48 8.00
C ILE A 100 -1.81 18.83 8.58
N ASN A 101 -1.71 18.83 9.91
CA ASN A 101 -0.42 18.96 10.59
C ASN A 101 0.37 17.63 10.46
N ALA A 102 1.61 17.71 9.99
CA ALA A 102 2.47 16.54 9.84
C ALA A 102 2.75 15.82 11.17
N GLU A 103 2.97 16.56 12.25
CA GLU A 103 3.19 15.98 13.58
C GLU A 103 1.94 15.27 14.10
N GLU A 104 0.76 15.82 13.82
CA GLU A 104 -0.51 15.17 14.17
C GLU A 104 -0.72 13.88 13.37
N ALA A 105 -0.41 13.91 12.06
CA ALA A 105 -0.49 12.73 11.21
C ALA A 105 0.46 11.62 11.67
N GLU A 106 1.69 11.97 12.08
CA GLU A 106 2.69 11.02 12.59
C GLU A 106 2.30 10.39 13.93
N ASN A 107 1.60 11.13 14.79
CA ASN A 107 1.13 10.65 16.08
C ASN A 107 -0.28 10.04 16.05
N THR A 108 -0.94 10.04 14.89
CA THR A 108 -2.27 9.47 14.75
C THR A 108 -2.22 7.95 14.88
N PRO A 109 -3.09 7.33 15.69
CA PRO A 109 -3.18 5.87 15.74
C PRO A 109 -3.58 5.28 14.38
N THR A 110 -2.94 4.18 13.99
CA THR A 110 -3.38 3.39 12.83
C THR A 110 -4.77 2.81 13.12
N ALA A 111 -5.69 3.01 12.19
CA ALA A 111 -7.01 2.39 12.24
C ALA A 111 -6.89 0.85 12.22
N LEU A 112 -7.84 0.15 12.85
CA LEU A 112 -7.80 -1.30 12.95
C LEU A 112 -7.68 -1.99 11.58
N ALA A 113 -8.39 -1.52 10.56
CA ALA A 113 -8.30 -2.07 9.20
C ALA A 113 -6.90 -1.90 8.58
N ASN A 114 -6.21 -0.81 8.89
CA ASN A 114 -4.86 -0.54 8.40
C ASN A 114 -3.83 -1.42 9.13
N SER A 115 -3.92 -1.48 10.46
CA SER A 115 -2.98 -2.27 11.26
C SER A 115 -3.14 -3.78 11.01
N THR A 116 -4.36 -4.29 10.80
CA THR A 116 -4.57 -5.71 10.46
C THR A 116 -4.01 -6.04 9.08
N TYR A 117 -4.21 -5.17 8.10
CA TYR A 117 -3.71 -5.40 6.74
C TYR A 117 -2.17 -5.38 6.70
N THR A 118 -1.55 -4.37 7.29
CA THR A 118 -0.08 -4.24 7.31
C THR A 118 0.57 -5.33 8.16
N SER A 119 -0.02 -5.70 9.30
CA SER A 119 0.46 -6.81 10.12
C SER A 119 0.37 -8.15 9.38
N TYR A 120 -0.71 -8.38 8.62
CA TYR A 120 -0.83 -9.58 7.80
C TYR A 120 0.28 -9.67 6.74
N MET A 121 0.51 -8.59 5.97
CA MET A 121 1.55 -8.56 4.95
C MET A 121 2.95 -8.78 5.54
N LEU A 122 3.26 -8.10 6.65
CA LEU A 122 4.54 -8.26 7.33
C LEU A 122 4.71 -9.68 7.88
N ASN A 123 3.67 -10.27 8.46
CA ASN A 123 3.72 -11.63 8.98
C ASN A 123 3.97 -12.65 7.85
N VAL A 124 3.24 -12.54 6.74
CA VAL A 124 3.47 -13.39 5.56
C VAL A 124 4.88 -13.20 5.02
N ALA A 125 5.34 -11.95 4.90
CA ALA A 125 6.69 -11.61 4.46
C ALA A 125 7.78 -11.95 5.49
N GLN A 126 7.46 -12.37 6.71
CA GLN A 126 8.44 -12.89 7.66
C GLN A 126 8.48 -14.41 7.57
N ILE A 127 7.32 -15.05 7.68
CA ILE A 127 7.18 -16.50 7.76
C ILE A 127 7.50 -17.18 6.42
N TYR A 128 7.00 -16.64 5.32
CA TYR A 128 7.10 -17.25 4.00
C TYR A 128 8.13 -16.51 3.15
N GLY A 129 9.08 -17.25 2.59
CA GLY A 129 10.16 -16.78 1.71
C GLY A 129 10.82 -17.97 1.06
#